data_AF-A0A1H0W0E3-F1
#
_entry.id   AF-A0A1H0W0E3-F1
#
_cell.length_a   1.000
_cell.length_b   1.000
_cell.length_c   1.000
_cell.angle_alpha   90.00
_cell.angle_beta   90.00
_cell.angle_gamma   90.00
#
_symmetry.space_group_name_H-M   'P 1'
#
loop_
_entity.id
_entity.type
_entity.pdbx_description
1 polymer ?
#
loop_
_entity_poly.entity_id
_entity_poly.type
_entity_poly.pdbx_seq_one_letter_code
_entity_poly.pdbx_strand_id
1 'polypeptide(L)'
;MSKYIKSDTDSNIITGKFESTEQENLIKSLFKKIDYEILSTTVNKDEATTKVKITSVDMLRVYSDSMKQVMAILLPQAFSANKPSDDEIQKMTFQYITNGINDPDVAKTTTEVDLKLTKEKDKWVIESSDELTNAITGNLSKVANK
;
A
#
# COMPACT_ATOMS: atom_id res chain seq x y z
N MET A 1 -0.02 4.29 -13.25
CA MET A 1 1.01 4.91 -12.38
C MET A 1 2.40 4.84 -13.02
N SER A 2 2.90 3.67 -13.42
CA SER A 2 4.29 3.46 -13.89
C SER A 2 4.78 4.36 -15.05
N LYS A 3 3.88 4.89 -15.89
CA LYS A 3 4.24 5.79 -17.00
C LYS A 3 4.72 7.19 -16.57
N TYR A 4 4.45 7.58 -15.31
CA TYR A 4 4.74 8.92 -14.78
C TYR A 4 5.74 8.89 -13.64
N ILE A 5 6.47 7.79 -13.49
CA ILE A 5 7.45 7.57 -12.43
C ILE A 5 8.80 7.40 -13.10
N LYS A 6 9.84 7.97 -12.48
CA LYS A 6 11.20 7.89 -12.98
C LYS A 6 11.63 6.44 -13.18
N SER A 7 12.28 6.15 -14.30
CA SER A 7 12.52 4.78 -14.79
C SER A 7 13.43 3.92 -13.92
N ASP A 8 14.19 4.54 -13.02
CA ASP A 8 15.11 3.93 -12.05
C ASP A 8 14.42 3.58 -10.71
N THR A 9 13.08 3.60 -10.66
CA THR A 9 12.35 3.23 -9.44
C THR A 9 12.37 1.72 -9.19
N ASP A 10 13.02 1.30 -8.11
CA ASP A 10 13.21 -0.11 -7.72
C ASP A 10 12.04 -0.73 -6.93
N SER A 11 10.91 -0.03 -6.76
CA SER A 11 9.77 -0.55 -6.00
C SER A 11 8.83 -1.39 -6.89
N ASN A 12 8.77 -2.70 -6.64
CA ASN A 12 7.85 -3.63 -7.33
C ASN A 12 6.37 -3.21 -7.19
N ILE A 13 5.99 -2.65 -6.04
CA ILE A 13 4.65 -2.13 -5.76
C ILE A 13 4.30 -0.95 -6.69
N ILE A 14 5.28 -0.08 -6.93
CA ILE A 14 5.13 1.11 -7.76
C ILE A 14 5.20 0.76 -9.25
N THR A 15 6.06 -0.19 -9.61
CA THR A 15 6.25 -0.65 -11.00
C THR A 15 5.17 -1.64 -11.44
N GLY A 16 4.39 -2.21 -10.52
CA GLY A 16 3.28 -3.11 -10.81
C GLY A 16 3.70 -4.54 -11.15
N LYS A 17 4.86 -5.00 -10.64
CA LYS A 17 5.35 -6.37 -10.83
C LYS A 17 4.86 -7.23 -9.66
N PHE A 18 3.91 -8.13 -9.92
CA PHE A 18 3.32 -9.03 -8.92
C PHE A 18 3.54 -10.49 -9.29
N GLU A 19 3.68 -11.35 -8.28
CA GLU A 19 4.00 -12.77 -8.47
C GLU A 19 2.77 -13.64 -8.69
N SER A 20 1.57 -13.14 -8.33
CA SER A 20 0.30 -13.83 -8.55
C SER A 20 -0.86 -12.88 -8.86
N THR A 21 -1.90 -13.40 -9.52
CA THR A 21 -3.15 -12.69 -9.81
C THR A 21 -3.86 -12.24 -8.52
N GLU A 22 -3.75 -13.01 -7.45
CA GLU A 22 -4.34 -12.69 -6.14
C GLU A 22 -3.66 -11.47 -5.51
N GLN A 23 -2.33 -11.44 -5.52
CA GLN A 23 -1.55 -10.28 -5.08
C GLN A 23 -1.86 -9.05 -5.93
N GLU A 24 -1.93 -9.21 -7.26
CA GLU A 24 -2.27 -8.12 -8.17
C GLU A 24 -3.66 -7.56 -7.88
N ASN A 25 -4.67 -8.42 -7.69
CA ASN A 25 -6.03 -8.00 -7.38
C ASN A 25 -6.13 -7.27 -6.04
N LEU A 26 -5.41 -7.75 -5.02
CA LEU A 26 -5.35 -7.11 -3.71
C LEU A 26 -4.78 -5.69 -3.82
N ILE A 27 -3.64 -5.53 -4.50
CA ILE A 27 -2.99 -4.23 -4.68
C ILE A 27 -3.84 -3.29 -5.55
N LYS A 28 -4.52 -3.82 -6.58
CA LYS A 28 -5.50 -3.04 -7.35
C LYS A 28 -6.65 -2.55 -6.48
N SER A 29 -7.20 -3.39 -5.60
CA SER A 29 -8.27 -2.98 -4.67
C SER A 29 -7.79 -1.91 -3.69
N LEU A 30 -6.56 -2.03 -3.18
CA LEU A 30 -5.94 -1.00 -2.35
C LEU A 30 -5.81 0.33 -3.09
N PHE A 31 -5.25 0.33 -4.30
CA PHE A 31 -5.01 1.54 -5.09
C PHE A 31 -6.28 2.21 -5.58
N LYS A 32 -7.36 1.45 -5.85
CA LYS A 32 -8.68 2.03 -6.17
C LYS A 32 -9.27 2.87 -5.03
N LYS A 33 -8.80 2.68 -3.80
CA LYS A 33 -9.26 3.40 -2.61
C LYS A 33 -8.37 4.59 -2.25
N ILE A 34 -7.32 4.87 -3.04
CA ILE A 34 -6.50 6.07 -2.87
C ILE A 34 -7.26 7.28 -3.37
N ASP A 35 -7.26 8.32 -2.56
CA ASP A 35 -7.70 9.67 -2.90
C ASP A 35 -6.55 10.65 -2.70
N TYR A 36 -6.53 11.75 -3.46
CA TYR A 36 -5.48 12.76 -3.35
C TYR A 36 -5.99 14.17 -3.59
N GLU A 37 -5.38 15.12 -2.90
CA GLU A 37 -5.64 16.55 -3.01
C GLU A 37 -4.30 17.27 -3.21
N ILE A 38 -4.16 18.02 -4.30
CA ILE A 38 -3.00 18.88 -4.52
C ILE A 38 -3.17 20.16 -3.70
N LEU A 39 -2.27 20.38 -2.76
CA LEU A 39 -2.30 21.57 -1.89
C LEU A 39 -1.57 22.75 -2.52
N SER A 40 -0.41 22.51 -3.15
CA SER A 40 0.37 23.55 -3.81
C SER A 40 1.39 22.96 -4.78
N THR A 41 1.76 23.71 -5.81
CA THR A 41 2.85 23.36 -6.74
C THR A 41 3.80 24.54 -6.91
N THR A 42 5.09 24.28 -6.79
CA THR A 42 6.17 25.22 -7.09
C THR A 42 6.99 24.65 -8.24
N VAL A 43 7.21 25.44 -9.29
CA VAL A 43 8.01 25.04 -10.47
C VAL A 43 9.27 25.91 -10.54
N ASN A 44 10.41 25.26 -10.75
CA ASN A 44 11.70 25.89 -10.98
C ASN A 44 12.39 25.22 -12.18
N LYS A 45 12.20 25.82 -13.37
CA LYS A 45 12.72 25.31 -14.65
C LYS A 45 12.29 23.85 -14.91
N ASP A 46 13.21 22.91 -14.79
CA ASP A 46 13.04 21.49 -15.05
C ASP A 46 12.77 20.68 -13.77
N GLU A 47 12.60 21.35 -12.64
CA GLU A 47 12.22 20.76 -11.35
C GLU A 47 10.87 21.34 -10.89
N ALA A 48 10.07 20.51 -10.22
CA ALA A 48 8.87 20.96 -9.54
C ALA A 48 8.69 20.22 -8.22
N THR A 49 8.10 20.90 -7.24
CA THR A 49 7.67 20.30 -5.97
C THR A 49 6.17 20.52 -5.83
N THR A 50 5.42 19.43 -5.74
CA THR A 50 3.98 19.46 -5.51
C THR A 50 3.67 18.87 -4.15
N LYS A 51 3.13 19.68 -3.25
CA LYS A 51 2.61 19.19 -1.97
C LYS A 51 1.25 18.55 -2.22
N VAL A 52 1.13 17.28 -1.87
CA VAL A 52 -0.09 16.49 -2.06
C VAL A 52 -0.49 15.85 -0.75
N LYS A 53 -1.77 15.93 -0.43
CA LYS A 53 -2.40 15.17 0.64
C LYS A 53 -2.94 13.87 0.06
N ILE A 54 -2.40 12.75 0.47
CA ILE A 54 -2.77 11.41 -0.01
C ILE A 54 -3.55 10.70 1.09
N THR A 55 -4.75 10.23 0.77
CA THR A 55 -5.55 9.38 1.65
C THR A 55 -5.60 7.97 1.09
N SER A 56 -5.25 6.98 1.92
CA SER A 56 -5.24 5.57 1.55
C SER A 56 -5.82 4.71 2.68
N VAL A 57 -6.09 3.44 2.40
CA VAL A 57 -6.44 2.46 3.44
C VAL A 57 -5.30 2.39 4.46
N ASP A 58 -5.59 2.39 5.76
CA ASP A 58 -4.59 2.16 6.80
C ASP A 58 -4.24 0.67 6.86
N MET A 59 -3.29 0.26 6.03
CA MET A 59 -2.84 -1.12 5.92
C MET A 59 -2.20 -1.65 7.20
N LEU A 60 -1.55 -0.79 8.00
CA LEU A 60 -1.02 -1.20 9.30
C LEU A 60 -2.14 -1.63 10.23
N ARG A 61 -3.26 -0.90 10.24
CA ARG A 61 -4.44 -1.24 11.02
C ARG A 61 -5.16 -2.47 10.47
N VAL A 62 -5.37 -2.54 9.15
CA VAL A 62 -5.97 -3.73 8.51
C VAL A 62 -5.17 -4.99 8.83
N TYR A 63 -3.85 -4.94 8.70
CA TYR A 63 -2.98 -6.07 9.04
C TYR A 63 -3.11 -6.44 10.51
N SER A 64 -3.01 -5.46 11.41
CA SER A 64 -3.09 -5.69 12.86
C SER A 64 -4.44 -6.29 13.28
N ASP A 65 -5.55 -5.79 12.72
CA ASP A 65 -6.89 -6.29 13.03
C ASP A 65 -7.12 -7.67 12.43
N SER A 66 -6.61 -7.94 11.22
CA SER A 66 -6.61 -9.27 10.61
C SER A 66 -5.85 -10.29 11.47
N MET A 67 -4.66 -9.93 11.96
CA MET A 67 -3.85 -10.81 12.82
C MET A 67 -4.55 -11.11 14.15
N LYS A 68 -5.22 -10.12 14.77
CA LYS A 68 -6.02 -10.36 15.97
C LYS A 68 -7.14 -11.37 15.72
N GLN A 69 -7.86 -11.25 14.60
CA GLN A 69 -8.95 -12.16 14.24
C GLN A 69 -8.42 -13.59 13.99
N VAL A 70 -7.35 -13.73 13.21
CA VAL A 70 -6.71 -15.02 12.96
C VAL A 70 -6.23 -15.64 14.27
N MET A 71 -5.54 -14.89 15.14
CA MET A 71 -5.06 -15.40 16.43
C MET A 71 -6.21 -15.82 17.35
N ALA A 72 -7.32 -15.08 17.37
CA ALA A 72 -8.50 -15.46 18.14
C ALA A 72 -9.08 -16.82 17.70
N ILE A 73 -8.96 -17.15 16.41
CA ILE A 73 -9.37 -18.44 15.85
C ILE A 73 -8.34 -19.54 16.12
N LEU A 74 -7.06 -19.23 16.02
CA LEU A 74 -5.97 -20.22 16.16
C LEU A 74 -5.67 -20.58 17.62
N LEU A 75 -5.82 -19.63 18.56
CA LEU A 75 -5.47 -19.86 19.96
C LEU A 75 -6.26 -21.02 20.59
N PRO A 76 -7.58 -21.16 20.39
CA PRO A 76 -8.33 -22.35 20.84
C PRO A 76 -7.89 -23.64 20.14
N GLN A 77 -7.51 -23.56 18.85
CA GLN A 77 -7.11 -24.71 18.04
C GLN A 77 -5.69 -25.19 18.35
N ALA A 78 -4.83 -24.33 18.91
CA ALA A 78 -3.45 -24.65 19.26
C ALA A 78 -3.33 -25.78 20.29
N PHE A 79 -4.39 -26.01 21.08
CA PHE A 79 -4.51 -27.09 22.06
C PHE A 79 -5.33 -28.28 21.56
N SER A 80 -5.85 -28.23 20.32
CA SER A 80 -6.62 -29.30 19.72
C SER A 80 -5.73 -30.33 19.01
N ALA A 81 -6.25 -31.55 18.82
CA ALA A 81 -5.57 -32.58 18.04
C ALA A 81 -5.55 -32.27 16.53
N ASN A 82 -6.47 -31.41 16.06
CA ASN A 82 -6.63 -31.05 14.64
C ASN A 82 -6.16 -29.60 14.43
N LYS A 83 -4.86 -29.37 14.58
CA LYS A 83 -4.29 -28.04 14.31
C LYS A 83 -4.34 -27.76 12.81
N PRO A 84 -4.72 -26.53 12.41
CA PRO A 84 -4.63 -26.13 11.01
C PRO A 84 -3.17 -26.16 10.55
N SER A 85 -2.98 -26.54 9.30
CA SER A 85 -1.69 -26.48 8.61
C SER A 85 -1.25 -25.04 8.36
N ASP A 86 0.05 -24.84 8.12
CA ASP A 86 0.59 -23.52 7.80
C ASP A 86 -0.06 -22.92 6.55
N ASP A 87 -0.38 -23.73 5.54
CA ASP A 87 -1.07 -23.29 4.32
C ASP A 87 -2.49 -22.80 4.62
N GLU A 88 -3.22 -23.47 5.51
CA GLU A 88 -4.55 -23.04 5.94
C GLU A 88 -4.49 -21.72 6.71
N ILE A 89 -3.49 -21.56 7.58
CA ILE A 89 -3.24 -20.31 8.31
C ILE A 89 -2.91 -19.16 7.36
N GLN A 90 -2.07 -19.41 6.34
CA GLN A 90 -1.71 -18.41 5.33
C GLN A 90 -2.93 -17.99 4.50
N LYS A 91 -3.73 -18.95 4.02
CA LYS A 91 -4.98 -18.67 3.27
C LYS A 91 -5.96 -17.86 4.11
N MET A 92 -6.16 -18.25 5.37
CA MET A 92 -7.03 -17.55 6.30
C MET A 92 -6.55 -16.11 6.51
N THR A 93 -5.26 -15.93 6.76
CA THR A 93 -4.63 -14.61 6.90
C THR A 93 -4.85 -13.73 5.67
N PHE A 94 -4.59 -14.26 4.48
CA PHE A 94 -4.79 -13.53 3.22
C PHE A 94 -6.25 -13.12 3.02
N GLN A 95 -7.20 -14.00 3.35
CA GLN A 95 -8.63 -13.71 3.30
C GLN A 95 -9.02 -12.58 4.26
N TYR A 96 -8.56 -12.59 5.51
CA TYR A 96 -8.87 -11.53 6.47
C TYR A 96 -8.33 -10.16 6.02
N ILE A 97 -7.11 -10.12 5.48
CA ILE A 97 -6.53 -8.88 4.92
C ILE A 97 -7.36 -8.40 3.73
N THR A 98 -7.72 -9.30 2.83
CA THR A 98 -8.55 -8.98 1.65
C THR A 98 -9.91 -8.43 2.05
N ASN A 99 -10.56 -9.04 3.03
CA ASN A 99 -11.83 -8.58 3.56
C ASN A 99 -11.70 -7.20 4.21
N GLY A 100 -10.66 -7.00 5.03
CA GLY A 100 -10.38 -5.73 5.68
C GLY A 100 -10.14 -4.59 4.68
N ILE A 101 -9.39 -4.82 3.59
CA ILE A 101 -9.22 -3.81 2.52
C ILE A 101 -10.55 -3.50 1.84
N ASN A 102 -11.37 -4.51 1.58
CA ASN A 102 -12.61 -4.35 0.83
C ASN A 102 -13.78 -3.82 1.67
N ASP A 103 -13.66 -3.81 3.00
CA ASP A 103 -14.65 -3.24 3.91
C ASP A 103 -15.01 -1.78 3.51
N PRO A 104 -16.31 -1.43 3.40
CA PRO A 104 -16.73 -0.07 3.08
C PRO A 104 -16.29 0.96 4.13
N ASP A 105 -16.20 0.55 5.40
CA ASP A 105 -15.82 1.37 6.56
C ASP A 105 -14.34 1.16 6.94
N VAL A 106 -13.54 0.59 6.03
CA VAL A 106 -12.11 0.37 6.24
C VAL A 106 -11.43 1.64 6.72
N ALA A 107 -10.63 1.51 7.79
CA ALA A 107 -9.86 2.62 8.31
C ALA A 107 -8.94 3.21 7.24
N LYS A 108 -8.84 4.54 7.22
CA LYS A 108 -7.98 5.28 6.30
C LYS A 108 -6.92 6.05 7.06
N THR A 109 -5.80 6.30 6.39
CA THR A 109 -4.74 7.19 6.84
C THR A 109 -4.57 8.30 5.80
N THR A 110 -4.21 9.49 6.26
CA THR A 110 -3.93 10.63 5.38
C THR A 110 -2.54 11.18 5.68
N THR A 111 -1.74 11.37 4.65
CA THR A 111 -0.36 11.84 4.75
C THR A 111 -0.12 12.95 3.74
N GLU A 112 0.45 14.06 4.17
CA GLU A 112 0.98 15.07 3.26
C GLU A 112 2.39 14.66 2.81
N VAL A 113 2.64 14.72 1.50
CA VAL A 113 3.91 14.36 0.88
C VAL A 113 4.32 15.47 -0.09
N ASP A 114 5.59 15.85 -0.06
CA ASP A 114 6.18 16.71 -1.08
C ASP A 114 6.67 15.84 -2.24
N LEU A 115 5.90 15.81 -3.33
CA LEU A 115 6.26 15.12 -4.56
C LEU A 115 7.29 15.93 -5.32
N LYS A 116 8.49 15.37 -5.48
CA LYS A 116 9.51 15.92 -6.37
C LYS A 116 9.24 15.42 -7.78
N LEU A 117 9.26 16.33 -8.74
CA LEU A 117 9.15 16.02 -10.16
C LEU A 117 10.32 16.61 -10.92
N THR A 118 10.79 15.86 -11.91
CA THR A 118 11.83 16.28 -12.84
C THR A 118 11.29 16.23 -14.25
N LYS A 119 11.66 17.19 -15.09
CA LYS A 119 11.22 17.25 -16.49
C LYS A 119 12.15 16.41 -17.37
N GLU A 120 11.64 15.31 -17.91
CA GLU A 120 12.34 14.43 -18.84
C GLU A 120 11.63 14.40 -20.19
N LYS A 121 12.32 14.76 -21.28
CA LYS A 121 11.78 14.73 -22.66
C LYS A 121 10.39 15.39 -22.77
N ASP A 122 10.27 16.58 -22.18
CA ASP A 122 9.04 17.37 -22.09
C ASP A 122 7.89 16.75 -21.28
N LYS A 123 8.19 15.81 -20.39
CA LYS A 123 7.22 15.22 -19.44
C LYS A 123 7.72 15.35 -18.02
N TRP A 124 6.84 15.71 -17.10
CA TRP A 124 7.13 15.63 -15.68
C TRP A 124 7.05 14.16 -15.23
N VAL A 125 8.12 13.69 -14.62
CA VAL A 125 8.17 12.37 -13.96
C VAL A 125 8.30 12.56 -12.46
N ILE A 126 7.57 11.77 -11.70
CA ILE A 126 7.64 11.75 -10.24
C ILE A 126 8.89 10.98 -9.83
N GLU A 127 9.68 11.58 -8.94
CA GLU A 127 10.77 10.90 -8.26
C GLU A 127 10.19 10.08 -7.11
N SER A 128 10.43 8.76 -7.13
CA SER A 128 9.95 7.89 -6.06
C SER A 128 10.65 8.24 -4.74
N SER A 129 9.87 8.25 -3.65
CA SER A 129 10.39 8.43 -2.30
C SER A 129 9.76 7.42 -1.35
N ASP A 130 10.41 7.16 -0.22
CA ASP A 130 9.86 6.31 0.84
C ASP A 130 8.56 6.89 1.42
N GLU A 131 8.46 8.21 1.49
CA GLU A 131 7.26 8.92 1.94
C GLU A 131 6.09 8.68 0.99
N LEU A 132 6.31 8.82 -0.32
CA LEU A 132 5.30 8.53 -1.34
C LEU A 132 4.89 7.06 -1.26
N THR A 133 5.86 6.14 -1.18
CA THR A 133 5.62 4.69 -1.06
C THR A 133 4.79 4.39 0.19
N ASN A 134 5.15 4.97 1.33
CA ASN A 134 4.42 4.80 2.59
C ASN A 134 2.99 5.35 2.50
N ALA A 135 2.80 6.51 1.87
CA ALA A 135 1.50 7.15 1.73
C ALA A 135 0.55 6.33 0.83
N ILE A 136 1.02 5.86 -0.33
CA ILE A 136 0.17 5.08 -1.26
C ILE A 136 -0.07 3.65 -0.79
N THR A 137 0.84 3.08 0.01
CA THR A 137 0.68 1.73 0.58
C THR A 137 -0.03 1.74 1.93
N GLY A 138 -0.40 2.91 2.46
CA GLY A 138 -1.19 2.96 3.68
C GLY A 138 -0.42 2.56 4.94
N ASN A 139 0.84 2.96 5.05
CA ASN A 139 1.77 2.55 6.10
C ASN A 139 2.27 1.10 6.05
N LEU A 140 1.99 0.33 4.99
CA LEU A 140 2.47 -1.06 4.89
C LEU A 140 4.01 -1.15 4.84
N SER A 141 4.68 -0.19 4.20
CA SER A 141 6.15 -0.17 4.12
C SER A 141 6.84 -0.08 5.50
N LYS A 142 6.18 0.50 6.50
CA LYS A 142 6.69 0.53 7.89
C LYS A 142 6.72 -0.85 8.56
N VAL A 143 5.90 -1.79 8.07
CA VAL A 143 5.86 -3.17 8.57
C VAL A 143 6.87 -4.04 7.84
N ALA A 144 7.00 -3.87 6.53
CA ALA A 144 7.88 -4.70 5.69
C ALA A 144 9.38 -4.41 5.87
N ASN A 145 9.74 -3.21 6.37
CA ASN A 145 11.13 -2.78 6.58
C ASN A 145 11.65 -3.02 8.01
N LYS A 146 11.08 -3.98 8.75
CA LYS A 146 11.58 -4.45 10.05
C LYS A 146 12.03 -5.91 9.95
#